data_AF-A0A7Y8IW69-F1
#
_entry.id   AF-A0A7Y8IW69-F1
#
_cell.length_a   1.000
_cell.length_b   1.000
_cell.length_c   1.000
_cell.angle_alpha   90.00
_cell.angle_beta   90.00
_cell.angle_gamma   90.00
#
_symmetry.space_group_name_H-M   'P 1'
#
loop_
_entity.id
_entity.type
_entity.pdbx_description
1 polymer ?
#
loop_
_entity_poly.entity_id
_entity_poly.type
_entity_poly.pdbx_seq_one_letter_code
_entity_poly.pdbx_strand_id
1 'polypeptide(L)'
;MELIKSVHDILGKVEETTNKKVEFIEKNDLITYAAIKMARKSMPAHLVFHKREHNELVNHLIAHECGHILRMFAVPEEKRLIPMANQEIKGIALNEIQDEIMRLSKTLPLERLAQIINLWFDGIVRQVTNFPPDIMIEKWLYDEYPELRPYQLRSLQKQHQEAIAGLKDEVKEITPSKIINASNIMNYAFFRIIGFHIKNNFLTTYNQTPYVRKGKELAEYTEKNYIINDYEGDLQMINYWARFLGISNWFKWTGFEDVPENYLQTL
;
A
#
# COMPACT_ATOMS: atom_id res chain seq x y z
N MET A 1 12.40 13.23 -17.39
CA MET A 1 11.05 13.10 -16.81
C MET A 1 10.51 14.49 -16.64
N GLU A 2 9.30 14.76 -17.14
CA GLU A 2 8.65 16.06 -17.03
C GLU A 2 7.58 15.99 -15.93
N LEU A 3 7.73 16.79 -14.88
CA LEU A 3 6.83 16.82 -13.74
C LEU A 3 6.03 18.11 -13.73
N ILE A 4 4.76 18.03 -13.33
CA ILE A 4 3.92 19.22 -13.18
C ILE A 4 4.34 20.03 -11.95
N LYS A 5 3.98 21.32 -11.93
CA LYS A 5 4.33 22.25 -10.85
C LYS A 5 3.95 21.72 -9.47
N SER A 6 2.73 21.19 -9.33
CA SER A 6 2.25 20.62 -8.07
C SER A 6 3.16 19.52 -7.51
N VAL A 7 3.80 18.72 -8.36
CA VAL A 7 4.74 17.67 -7.92
C VAL A 7 6.06 18.29 -7.45
N HIS A 8 6.55 19.33 -8.13
CA HIS A 8 7.72 20.08 -7.67
C HIS A 8 7.48 20.74 -6.31
N ASP A 9 6.28 21.31 -6.08
CA ASP A 9 5.92 21.90 -4.79
C ASP A 9 5.92 20.86 -3.66
N ILE A 10 5.39 19.65 -3.92
CA ILE A 10 5.40 18.54 -2.97
C ILE A 10 6.83 18.04 -2.69
N LEU A 11 7.66 17.91 -3.72
CA LEU A 11 9.07 17.52 -3.57
C LEU A 11 9.82 18.54 -2.70
N GLY A 12 9.60 19.85 -2.91
CA GLY A 12 10.17 20.90 -2.06
C GLY A 12 9.77 20.75 -0.59
N LYS A 13 8.49 20.44 -0.31
CA LYS A 13 8.02 20.15 1.05
C LYS A 13 8.72 18.94 1.67
N VAL A 14 8.99 17.89 0.89
CA VAL A 14 9.74 16.71 1.34
C VAL A 14 11.18 17.10 1.71
N GLU A 15 11.85 17.87 0.86
CA GLU A 15 13.24 18.29 1.12
C GLU A 15 13.34 19.16 2.37
N GLU A 16 12.39 20.08 2.57
CA GLU A 16 12.30 20.93 3.76
C GLU A 16 12.02 20.10 5.03
N THR A 17 11.03 19.21 4.97
CA THR A 17 10.60 18.40 6.14
C THR A 17 11.68 17.41 6.57
N THR A 18 12.37 16.81 5.61
CA THR A 18 13.33 15.73 5.90
C THR A 18 14.78 16.20 6.00
N ASN A 19 15.06 17.44 5.59
CA ASN A 19 16.40 17.99 5.39
C ASN A 19 17.29 17.09 4.51
N LYS A 20 16.67 16.40 3.54
CA LYS A 20 17.32 15.49 2.59
C LYS A 20 16.78 15.73 1.20
N LYS A 21 17.67 15.77 0.23
CA LYS A 21 17.29 15.96 -1.19
C LYS A 21 16.53 14.77 -1.73
N VAL A 22 15.86 14.97 -2.87
CA VAL A 22 15.29 13.89 -3.67
C VAL A 22 16.12 13.71 -4.94
N GLU A 23 16.69 12.53 -5.13
CA GLU A 23 17.48 12.17 -6.31
C GLU A 23 16.71 11.24 -7.24
N PHE A 24 16.78 11.50 -8.55
CA PHE A 24 16.12 10.70 -9.58
C PHE A 24 17.12 9.76 -10.24
N ILE A 25 16.82 8.47 -10.25
CA ILE A 25 17.66 7.41 -10.80
C ILE A 25 16.87 6.66 -11.86
N GLU A 26 17.39 6.60 -13.08
CA GLU A 26 16.79 5.77 -14.13
C GLU A 26 17.01 4.29 -13.81
N LYS A 27 15.91 3.52 -13.75
CA LYS A 27 15.91 2.07 -13.51
C LYS A 27 14.80 1.44 -14.34
N ASN A 28 15.17 0.67 -15.38
CA ASN A 28 14.23 0.18 -16.39
C ASN A 28 13.59 -1.18 -16.05
N ASP A 29 14.16 -1.92 -15.10
CA ASP A 29 13.70 -3.21 -14.58
C ASP A 29 12.63 -3.08 -13.47
N LEU A 30 12.08 -1.88 -13.25
CA LEU A 30 10.99 -1.67 -12.30
C LEU A 30 9.70 -2.39 -12.72
N ILE A 31 8.88 -2.78 -11.73
CA ILE A 31 7.53 -3.31 -11.99
C ILE A 31 6.58 -2.16 -12.37
N THR A 32 6.70 -1.02 -11.70
CA THR A 32 5.93 0.21 -11.93
C THR A 32 6.73 1.25 -12.73
N TYR A 33 6.11 2.38 -13.09
CA TYR A 33 6.82 3.47 -13.76
C TYR A 33 7.77 4.24 -12.85
N ALA A 34 7.45 4.31 -11.56
CA ALA A 34 8.30 4.87 -10.53
C ALA A 34 8.14 4.13 -9.20
N ALA A 35 9.19 4.18 -8.40
CA ALA A 35 9.22 3.69 -7.02
C ALA A 35 10.09 4.64 -6.19
N ILE A 36 9.71 4.88 -4.94
CA ILE A 36 10.49 5.71 -4.03
C ILE A 36 11.13 4.86 -2.95
N LYS A 37 12.34 5.25 -2.58
CA LYS A 37 13.05 4.74 -1.42
C LYS A 37 13.32 5.89 -0.47
N MET A 38 12.64 5.86 0.68
CA MET A 38 12.87 6.83 1.75
C MET A 38 14.30 6.73 2.27
N ALA A 39 14.92 7.90 2.42
CA ALA A 39 16.24 8.04 2.95
C ALA A 39 16.27 7.70 4.43
N ARG A 40 17.19 6.81 4.79
CA ARG A 40 17.56 6.50 6.16
C ARG A 40 18.51 7.54 6.71
N LYS A 41 18.80 7.51 8.00
CA LYS A 41 19.81 8.36 8.63
C LYS A 41 21.15 8.36 7.88
N SER A 42 21.62 7.18 7.51
CA SER A 42 22.89 6.97 6.78
C SER A 42 22.85 7.38 5.31
N MET A 43 21.68 7.62 4.73
CA MET A 43 21.52 7.96 3.31
C MET A 43 21.52 9.49 3.12
N PRO A 44 22.20 10.02 2.08
CA PRO A 44 22.25 11.46 1.84
C PRO A 44 20.95 12.03 1.25
N ALA A 45 20.16 11.21 0.55
CA ALA A 45 18.99 11.62 -0.22
C ALA A 45 17.93 10.52 -0.28
N HIS A 46 16.67 10.92 -0.52
CA HIS A 46 15.60 10.01 -0.93
C HIS A 46 15.82 9.68 -2.40
N LEU A 47 15.53 8.44 -2.79
CA LEU A 47 15.79 7.98 -4.15
C LEU A 47 14.48 7.69 -4.87
N VAL A 48 14.23 8.37 -5.99
CA VAL A 48 13.12 8.11 -6.90
C VAL A 48 13.66 7.34 -8.09
N PHE A 49 13.29 6.07 -8.19
CA PHE A 49 13.59 5.25 -9.34
C PHE A 49 12.50 5.43 -10.37
N HIS A 50 12.86 5.63 -11.63
CA HIS A 50 11.89 5.76 -12.70
C HIS A 50 12.33 5.03 -13.98
N LYS A 51 11.35 4.55 -14.76
CA LYS A 51 11.62 4.04 -16.10
C LYS A 51 11.92 5.17 -17.07
N ARG A 52 12.73 4.89 -18.08
CA ARG A 52 12.92 5.77 -19.23
C ARG A 52 11.61 5.99 -19.96
N GLU A 53 10.91 4.90 -20.25
CA GLU A 53 9.56 4.91 -20.78
C GLU A 53 8.55 5.00 -19.65
N HIS A 54 7.95 6.18 -19.49
CA HIS A 54 6.90 6.45 -18.52
C HIS A 54 5.79 7.26 -19.18
N ASN A 55 4.60 7.19 -18.60
CA ASN A 55 3.51 8.10 -18.94
C ASN A 55 3.30 9.11 -17.82
N GLU A 56 2.33 10.00 -17.99
CA GLU A 56 2.07 11.09 -17.06
C GLU A 56 1.59 10.61 -15.67
N LEU A 57 1.27 9.33 -15.47
CA LEU A 57 0.91 8.78 -14.14
C LEU A 57 2.06 8.91 -13.15
N VAL A 58 3.29 9.06 -13.64
CA VAL A 58 4.46 9.32 -12.80
C VAL A 58 4.27 10.53 -11.88
N ASN A 59 3.48 11.53 -12.30
CA ASN A 59 3.15 12.70 -11.48
C ASN A 59 2.37 12.30 -10.21
N HIS A 60 1.31 11.50 -10.36
CA HIS A 60 0.54 11.02 -9.21
C HIS A 60 1.34 10.03 -8.37
N LEU A 61 2.07 9.09 -9.01
CA LEU A 61 2.87 8.10 -8.28
C LEU A 61 3.92 8.77 -7.38
N ILE A 62 4.67 9.75 -7.89
CA ILE A 62 5.65 10.47 -7.07
C ILE A 62 4.97 11.27 -5.97
N ALA A 63 3.89 12.01 -6.27
CA ALA A 63 3.17 12.79 -5.27
C ALA A 63 2.60 11.90 -4.14
N HIS A 64 2.06 10.73 -4.49
CA HIS A 64 1.54 9.73 -3.55
C HIS A 64 2.64 9.24 -2.61
N GLU A 65 3.76 8.80 -3.16
CA GLU A 65 4.89 8.31 -2.37
C GLU A 65 5.50 9.41 -1.49
N CYS A 66 5.58 10.64 -1.98
CA CYS A 66 5.95 11.80 -1.16
C CYS A 66 5.00 12.02 0.02
N GLY A 67 3.71 11.72 -0.15
CA GLY A 67 2.73 11.73 0.94
C GLY A 67 3.14 10.80 2.09
N HIS A 68 3.59 9.58 1.79
CA HIS A 68 4.12 8.66 2.81
C HIS A 68 5.34 9.21 3.52
N ILE A 69 6.26 9.85 2.79
CA ILE A 69 7.44 10.50 3.38
C ILE A 69 7.03 11.59 4.36
N LEU A 70 6.17 12.52 3.92
CA LEU A 70 5.74 13.65 4.73
C LEU A 70 5.06 13.19 6.02
N ARG A 71 4.20 12.17 5.94
CA ARG A 71 3.54 11.60 7.13
C ARG A 71 4.56 11.00 8.10
N MET A 72 5.45 10.14 7.62
CA MET A 72 6.44 9.48 8.48
C MET A 72 7.44 10.47 9.10
N PHE A 73 7.86 11.50 8.36
CA PHE A 73 8.81 12.49 8.86
C PHE A 73 8.17 13.61 9.69
N ALA A 74 6.84 13.69 9.75
CA ALA A 74 6.12 14.59 10.64
C ALA A 74 6.23 14.19 12.13
N VAL A 75 6.73 12.99 12.44
CA VAL A 75 6.99 12.54 13.81
C VAL A 75 8.50 12.39 14.11
N PRO A 76 8.90 12.47 15.39
CA PRO A 76 10.27 12.17 15.83
C PRO A 76 10.76 10.80 15.38
N GLU A 77 12.08 10.65 15.22
CA GLU A 77 12.74 9.43 14.71
C GLU A 77 12.32 8.17 15.47
N GLU A 78 12.24 8.25 16.81
CA GLU A 78 11.85 7.16 17.70
C GLU A 78 10.40 6.68 17.55
N LYS A 79 9.55 7.49 16.89
CA LYS A 79 8.14 7.14 16.62
C LYS A 79 7.94 6.60 15.21
N ARG A 80 8.94 6.66 14.32
CA ARG A 80 8.84 6.17 12.94
C ARG A 80 8.91 4.66 12.93
N LEU A 81 7.86 4.01 12.48
CA LEU A 81 7.75 2.55 12.48
C LEU A 81 7.54 2.01 11.06
N ILE A 82 7.95 0.77 10.83
CA ILE A 82 7.66 0.09 9.57
C ILE A 82 7.21 -1.34 9.86
N PRO A 83 6.35 -1.91 9.00
CA PRO A 83 5.96 -3.29 9.15
C PRO A 83 7.16 -4.20 8.88
N MET A 84 7.34 -5.20 9.74
CA MET A 84 8.35 -6.24 9.61
C MET A 84 7.71 -7.61 9.80
N ALA A 85 8.06 -8.54 8.91
CA ALA A 85 7.73 -9.94 9.01
C ALA A 85 9.02 -10.78 8.87
N ASN A 86 9.43 -11.42 9.97
CA ASN A 86 10.52 -12.39 9.96
C ASN A 86 9.98 -13.81 9.66
N GLN A 87 10.87 -14.80 9.61
CA GLN A 87 10.48 -16.19 9.32
C GLN A 87 9.51 -16.77 10.36
N GLU A 88 9.63 -16.37 11.62
CA GLU A 88 8.73 -16.81 12.70
C GLU A 88 7.30 -16.29 12.48
N ILE A 89 7.15 -14.99 12.23
CA ILE A 89 5.85 -14.34 11.93
C ILE A 89 5.23 -14.96 10.69
N LYS A 90 6.04 -15.21 9.65
CA LYS A 90 5.58 -15.89 8.46
C LYS A 90 5.08 -17.30 8.77
N GLY A 91 5.80 -18.05 9.61
CA GLY A 91 5.37 -19.37 10.09
C GLY A 91 3.99 -19.35 10.75
N ILE A 92 3.71 -18.33 11.58
CA ILE A 92 2.38 -18.14 12.19
C ILE A 92 1.31 -17.96 11.11
N ALA A 93 1.54 -17.05 10.15
CA ALA A 93 0.60 -16.80 9.08
C ALA A 93 0.35 -18.05 8.21
N LEU A 94 1.40 -18.80 7.88
CA LEU A 94 1.29 -20.03 7.08
C LEU A 94 0.53 -21.14 7.81
N ASN A 95 0.70 -21.25 9.13
CA ASN A 95 -0.04 -22.20 9.95
C ASN A 95 -1.55 -21.94 9.91
N GLU A 96 -1.97 -20.67 9.86
CA GLU A 96 -3.38 -20.29 9.79
C GLU A 96 -4.06 -20.60 8.44
N ILE A 97 -3.29 -20.86 7.38
CA ILE A 97 -3.78 -21.21 6.04
C ILE A 97 -3.25 -22.58 5.57
N GLN A 98 -2.75 -23.40 6.49
CA GLN A 98 -2.00 -24.63 6.18
C GLN A 98 -2.84 -25.64 5.39
N ASP A 99 -4.11 -25.82 5.76
CA ASP A 99 -5.01 -26.78 5.10
C ASP A 99 -5.21 -26.46 3.61
N GLU A 100 -5.38 -25.16 3.29
CA GLU A 100 -5.52 -24.70 1.91
C GLU A 100 -4.21 -24.86 1.14
N ILE A 101 -3.06 -24.57 1.77
CA ILE A 101 -1.73 -24.82 1.19
C ILE A 101 -1.53 -26.32 0.89
N MET A 102 -1.86 -27.21 1.82
CA MET A 102 -1.73 -28.66 1.66
C MET A 102 -2.66 -29.21 0.56
N ARG A 103 -3.81 -28.58 0.34
CA ARG A 103 -4.69 -28.92 -0.79
C ARG A 103 -4.05 -28.50 -2.11
N LEU A 104 -3.52 -27.28 -2.18
CA LEU A 104 -2.89 -26.75 -3.40
C LEU A 104 -1.59 -27.47 -3.76
N SER A 105 -0.83 -27.96 -2.77
CA SER A 105 0.39 -28.74 -3.03
C SER A 105 0.14 -30.07 -3.74
N LYS A 106 -1.12 -30.54 -3.81
CA LYS A 106 -1.50 -31.74 -4.57
C LYS A 106 -1.60 -31.46 -6.08
N THR A 107 -1.75 -30.21 -6.48
CA THR A 107 -1.98 -29.82 -7.88
C THR A 107 -0.90 -28.88 -8.42
N LEU A 108 -0.20 -28.14 -7.56
CA LEU A 108 0.84 -27.18 -7.93
C LEU A 108 2.25 -27.71 -7.62
N PRO A 109 3.25 -27.48 -8.51
CA PRO A 109 4.65 -27.73 -8.20
C PRO A 109 5.12 -26.95 -6.98
N LEU A 110 5.97 -27.57 -6.15
CA LEU A 110 6.43 -27.01 -4.88
C LEU A 110 7.08 -25.62 -5.04
N GLU A 111 7.92 -25.44 -6.06
CA GLU A 111 8.58 -24.16 -6.35
C GLU A 111 7.57 -23.05 -6.65
N ARG A 112 6.56 -23.35 -7.48
CA ARG A 112 5.49 -22.41 -7.82
C ARG A 112 4.64 -22.08 -6.61
N LEU A 113 4.33 -23.08 -5.78
CA LEU A 113 3.57 -22.88 -4.54
C LEU A 113 4.33 -21.96 -3.58
N ALA A 114 5.64 -22.18 -3.39
CA ALA A 114 6.46 -21.33 -2.53
C ALA A 114 6.50 -19.87 -3.02
N GLN A 115 6.63 -19.65 -4.33
CA GLN A 115 6.57 -18.30 -4.91
C GLN A 115 5.22 -17.62 -4.66
N ILE A 116 4.11 -18.33 -4.88
CA ILE A 116 2.77 -17.79 -4.70
C ILE A 116 2.48 -17.49 -3.22
N ILE A 117 2.92 -18.36 -2.31
CA ILE A 117 2.80 -18.12 -0.86
C ILE A 117 3.48 -16.82 -0.45
N ASN A 118 4.69 -16.57 -0.97
CA ASN A 118 5.40 -15.32 -0.69
C ASN A 118 4.60 -14.12 -1.22
N LEU A 119 4.10 -14.19 -2.46
CA LEU A 119 3.30 -13.12 -3.06
C LEU A 119 2.04 -12.80 -2.25
N TRP A 120 1.33 -13.81 -1.76
CA TRP A 120 0.15 -13.60 -0.93
C TRP A 120 0.46 -12.97 0.41
N PHE A 121 1.47 -13.50 1.10
CA PHE A 121 1.86 -13.03 2.42
C PHE A 121 2.38 -11.58 2.36
N ASP A 122 3.34 -11.31 1.47
CA ASP A 122 3.92 -9.98 1.31
C ASP A 122 2.86 -9.00 0.77
N GLY A 123 1.99 -9.47 -0.12
CA GLY A 123 0.90 -8.69 -0.69
C GLY A 123 -0.11 -8.23 0.35
N ILE A 124 -0.59 -9.14 1.22
CA ILE A 124 -1.62 -8.78 2.20
C ILE A 124 -1.06 -7.91 3.32
N VAL A 125 0.18 -8.15 3.76
CA VAL A 125 0.85 -7.30 4.75
C VAL A 125 1.02 -5.90 4.19
N ARG A 126 1.54 -5.77 2.96
CA ARG A 126 1.68 -4.46 2.28
C ARG A 126 0.33 -3.76 2.13
N GLN A 127 -0.71 -4.49 1.76
CA GLN A 127 -2.03 -3.91 1.56
C GLN A 127 -2.61 -3.33 2.86
N VAL A 128 -2.57 -4.09 3.97
CA VAL A 128 -3.13 -3.62 5.24
C VAL A 128 -2.32 -2.47 5.85
N THR A 129 -1.01 -2.41 5.58
CA THR A 129 -0.14 -1.34 6.06
C THR A 129 -0.20 -0.08 5.21
N ASN A 130 -0.60 -0.18 3.94
CA ASN A 130 -0.63 0.97 3.03
C ASN A 130 -2.02 1.57 2.88
N PHE A 131 -3.08 0.75 2.79
CA PHE A 131 -4.41 1.29 2.46
C PHE A 131 -4.94 2.35 3.43
N PRO A 132 -4.76 2.23 4.76
CA PRO A 132 -5.16 3.29 5.67
C PRO A 132 -4.43 4.63 5.43
N PRO A 133 -3.08 4.73 5.41
CA PRO A 133 -2.41 5.98 5.08
C PRO A 133 -2.71 6.45 3.64
N ASP A 134 -2.84 5.53 2.67
CA ASP A 134 -3.19 5.85 1.29
C ASP A 134 -4.53 6.60 1.22
N ILE A 135 -5.53 6.23 2.03
CA ILE A 135 -6.80 6.96 2.09
C ILE A 135 -6.57 8.43 2.42
N MET A 136 -5.68 8.72 3.36
CA MET A 136 -5.41 10.09 3.81
C MET A 136 -4.58 10.85 2.78
N ILE A 137 -3.61 10.19 2.15
CA ILE A 137 -2.78 10.76 1.09
C ILE A 137 -3.64 11.10 -0.13
N GLU A 138 -4.51 10.20 -0.58
CA GLU A 138 -5.36 10.45 -1.75
C GLU A 138 -6.37 11.59 -1.49
N LYS A 139 -6.91 11.70 -0.28
CA LYS A 139 -7.74 12.84 0.11
C LYS A 139 -6.96 14.14 0.07
N TRP A 140 -5.78 14.16 0.69
CA TRP A 140 -4.87 15.31 0.70
C TRP A 140 -4.51 15.77 -0.72
N LEU A 141 -4.12 14.85 -1.59
CA LEU A 141 -3.80 15.15 -3.00
C LEU A 141 -5.00 15.74 -3.75
N TYR A 142 -6.19 15.17 -3.55
CA TYR A 142 -7.40 15.66 -4.21
C TYR A 142 -7.79 17.06 -3.75
N ASP A 143 -7.66 17.33 -2.45
CA ASP A 143 -8.10 18.57 -1.81
C ASP A 143 -7.12 19.72 -2.08
N GLU A 144 -5.81 19.48 -1.96
CA GLU A 144 -4.78 20.53 -2.02
C GLU A 144 -4.19 20.74 -3.42
N TYR A 145 -4.21 19.74 -4.30
CA TYR A 145 -3.54 19.81 -5.61
C TYR A 145 -4.49 19.48 -6.76
N PRO A 146 -5.37 20.42 -7.18
CA PRO A 146 -6.32 20.18 -8.26
C PRO A 146 -5.70 19.72 -9.59
N GLU A 147 -4.46 20.14 -9.88
CA GLU A 147 -3.71 19.71 -11.07
C GLU A 147 -3.42 18.20 -11.07
N LEU A 148 -3.37 17.55 -9.90
CA LEU A 148 -3.08 16.12 -9.79
C LEU A 148 -4.30 15.22 -10.05
N ARG A 149 -5.53 15.75 -9.93
CA ARG A 149 -6.79 15.00 -10.04
C ARG A 149 -6.91 14.11 -11.30
N PRO A 150 -6.59 14.56 -12.52
CA PRO A 150 -6.69 13.68 -13.70
C PRO A 150 -5.69 12.52 -13.68
N TYR A 151 -4.51 12.70 -13.06
CA TYR A 151 -3.52 11.63 -12.90
C TYR A 151 -3.94 10.67 -11.79
N GLN A 152 -4.41 11.22 -10.67
CA GLN A 152 -4.97 10.48 -9.54
C GLN A 152 -6.11 9.57 -9.98
N LEU A 153 -7.10 10.10 -10.70
CA LEU A 153 -8.24 9.30 -11.16
C LEU A 153 -7.80 8.14 -12.04
N ARG A 154 -6.85 8.36 -12.96
CA ARG A 154 -6.31 7.28 -13.81
C ARG A 154 -5.56 6.23 -13.01
N SER A 155 -4.75 6.62 -12.03
CA SER A 155 -4.06 5.69 -11.12
C SER A 155 -5.04 4.85 -10.31
N LEU A 156 -6.06 5.49 -9.71
CA LEU A 156 -7.09 4.79 -8.94
C LEU A 156 -7.94 3.86 -9.81
N GLN A 157 -8.24 4.24 -11.06
CA GLN A 157 -8.91 3.37 -12.02
C GLN A 157 -8.06 2.13 -12.34
N LYS A 158 -6.74 2.29 -12.51
CA LYS A 158 -5.82 1.16 -12.72
C LYS A 158 -5.79 0.24 -11.50
N GLN A 159 -5.61 0.78 -10.30
CA GLN A 159 -5.65 0.01 -9.05
C GLN A 159 -6.99 -0.71 -8.88
N HIS A 160 -8.10 -0.08 -9.27
CA HIS A 160 -9.43 -0.68 -9.24
C HIS A 160 -9.58 -1.84 -10.24
N GLN A 161 -9.04 -1.72 -11.45
CA GLN A 161 -9.02 -2.81 -12.42
C GLN A 161 -8.21 -4.01 -11.92
N GLU A 162 -7.06 -3.76 -11.29
CA GLU A 162 -6.24 -4.81 -10.66
C GLU A 162 -6.99 -5.50 -9.50
N ALA A 163 -7.69 -4.72 -8.66
CA ALA A 163 -8.52 -5.26 -7.60
C ALA A 163 -9.68 -6.12 -8.13
N ILE A 164 -10.36 -5.70 -9.19
CA ILE A 164 -11.42 -6.48 -9.85
C ILE A 164 -10.87 -7.77 -10.44
N ALA A 165 -9.64 -7.77 -10.99
CA ALA A 165 -9.03 -8.99 -11.51
C ALA A 165 -8.89 -10.06 -10.40
N GLY A 166 -8.72 -9.65 -9.15
CA GLY A 166 -8.72 -10.53 -7.98
C GLY A 166 -10.09 -11.15 -7.64
N LEU A 167 -11.20 -10.65 -8.20
CA LEU A 167 -12.55 -11.19 -7.97
C LEU A 167 -12.91 -12.36 -8.89
N LYS A 168 -12.06 -12.68 -9.87
CA LYS A 168 -12.29 -13.79 -10.81
C LYS A 168 -12.25 -15.13 -10.11
N ASP A 169 -13.08 -16.08 -10.57
CA ASP A 169 -13.24 -17.37 -9.90
C ASP A 169 -11.96 -18.20 -9.94
N GLU A 170 -11.15 -18.10 -11.00
CA GLU A 170 -9.86 -18.78 -11.08
C GLU A 170 -8.89 -18.32 -10.00
N VAL A 171 -8.97 -17.04 -9.59
CA VAL A 171 -8.14 -16.49 -8.51
C VAL A 171 -8.64 -16.97 -7.15
N LYS A 172 -9.97 -17.02 -6.95
CA LYS A 172 -10.58 -17.51 -5.70
C LYS A 172 -10.26 -18.98 -5.44
N GLU A 173 -10.23 -19.81 -6.47
CA GLU A 173 -9.97 -21.25 -6.35
C GLU A 173 -8.56 -21.56 -5.86
N ILE A 174 -7.59 -20.73 -6.23
CA ILE A 174 -6.18 -20.95 -5.90
C ILE A 174 -5.70 -20.12 -4.71
N THR A 175 -6.49 -19.17 -4.20
CA THR A 175 -6.08 -18.27 -3.12
C THR A 175 -6.74 -18.67 -1.81
N PRO A 176 -5.98 -18.83 -0.71
CA PRO A 176 -6.56 -19.13 0.59
C PRO A 176 -7.64 -18.13 0.99
N SER A 177 -8.75 -18.65 1.52
CA SER A 177 -9.95 -17.92 1.91
C SER A 177 -9.63 -16.70 2.78
N LYS A 178 -8.70 -16.83 3.73
CA LYS A 178 -8.29 -15.74 4.61
C LYS A 178 -7.67 -14.57 3.84
N ILE A 179 -6.81 -14.85 2.86
CA ILE A 179 -6.12 -13.85 2.04
C ILE A 179 -7.12 -13.17 1.10
N ILE A 180 -7.90 -13.94 0.34
CA ILE A 180 -8.83 -13.39 -0.66
C ILE A 180 -9.95 -12.58 0.00
N ASN A 181 -10.44 -13.01 1.16
CA ASN A 181 -11.45 -12.27 1.93
C ASN A 181 -10.86 -10.97 2.46
N ALA A 182 -9.68 -11.01 3.08
CA ALA A 182 -9.07 -9.82 3.66
C ALA A 182 -8.76 -8.77 2.58
N SER A 183 -8.20 -9.21 1.45
CA SER A 183 -7.87 -8.30 0.34
C SER A 183 -9.10 -7.59 -0.22
N ASN A 184 -10.19 -8.33 -0.48
CA ASN A 184 -11.38 -7.75 -1.08
C ASN A 184 -12.21 -6.91 -0.11
N ILE A 185 -12.18 -7.21 1.20
CA ILE A 185 -12.76 -6.34 2.23
C ILE A 185 -12.01 -5.00 2.28
N MET A 186 -10.67 -5.02 2.24
CA MET A 186 -9.85 -3.81 2.19
C MET A 186 -10.07 -3.01 0.92
N ASN A 187 -10.11 -3.67 -0.25
CA ASN A 187 -10.41 -3.02 -1.53
C ASN A 187 -11.77 -2.31 -1.48
N TYR A 188 -12.83 -3.00 -1.02
CA TYR A 188 -14.14 -2.38 -0.89
C TYR A 188 -14.09 -1.14 0.00
N ALA A 189 -13.46 -1.24 1.17
CA ALA A 189 -13.39 -0.13 2.12
C ALA A 189 -12.64 1.07 1.52
N PHE A 190 -11.47 0.82 0.94
CA PHE A 190 -10.65 1.83 0.26
C PHE A 190 -11.42 2.54 -0.86
N PHE A 191 -11.97 1.78 -1.80
CA PHE A 191 -12.69 2.33 -2.96
C PHE A 191 -14.01 3.03 -2.58
N ARG A 192 -14.68 2.59 -1.51
CA ARG A 192 -15.85 3.30 -0.99
C ARG A 192 -15.46 4.69 -0.48
N ILE A 193 -14.46 4.74 0.40
CA ILE A 193 -14.05 6.00 1.04
C ILE A 193 -13.52 6.99 0.00
N ILE A 194 -12.58 6.55 -0.83
CA ILE A 194 -11.99 7.42 -1.87
C ILE A 194 -13.01 7.77 -2.94
N GLY A 195 -13.82 6.80 -3.40
CA GLY A 195 -14.85 7.04 -4.40
C GLY A 195 -15.84 8.14 -3.97
N PHE A 196 -16.29 8.14 -2.72
CA PHE A 196 -17.13 9.23 -2.22
C PHE A 196 -16.41 10.57 -2.16
N HIS A 197 -15.15 10.59 -1.72
CA HIS A 197 -14.37 11.83 -1.63
C HIS A 197 -14.12 12.47 -2.99
N ILE A 198 -13.71 11.68 -3.98
CA ILE A 198 -13.38 12.16 -5.33
C ILE A 198 -14.58 12.20 -6.29
N LYS A 199 -15.77 11.82 -5.80
CA LYS A 199 -17.03 11.74 -6.56
C LYS A 199 -16.98 10.77 -7.75
N ASN A 200 -16.39 9.59 -7.54
CA ASN A 200 -16.32 8.50 -8.51
C ASN A 200 -16.93 7.20 -7.94
N ASN A 201 -17.66 6.45 -8.76
CA ASN A 201 -18.28 5.20 -8.33
C ASN A 201 -17.45 3.98 -8.75
N PHE A 202 -16.66 3.46 -7.81
CA PHE A 202 -15.91 2.21 -7.96
C PHE A 202 -16.69 0.96 -7.49
N LEU A 203 -17.82 1.13 -6.78
CA LEU A 203 -18.42 0.02 -6.03
C LEU A 203 -19.33 -0.89 -6.85
N THR A 204 -19.69 -0.51 -8.08
CA THR A 204 -20.64 -1.26 -8.92
C THR A 204 -20.28 -2.74 -9.04
N THR A 205 -19.00 -3.07 -9.26
CA THR A 205 -18.52 -4.45 -9.41
C THR A 205 -18.55 -5.24 -8.10
N TYR A 206 -18.60 -4.56 -6.95
CA TYR A 206 -18.63 -5.21 -5.64
C TYR A 206 -20.04 -5.52 -5.14
N ASN A 207 -21.10 -4.90 -5.70
CA ASN A 207 -22.47 -4.98 -5.16
C ASN A 207 -23.00 -6.41 -4.94
N GLN A 208 -22.53 -7.38 -5.72
CA GLN A 208 -22.95 -8.79 -5.65
C GLN A 208 -21.90 -9.70 -4.99
N THR A 209 -20.85 -9.13 -4.40
CA THR A 209 -19.80 -9.88 -3.74
C THR A 209 -20.12 -10.12 -2.26
N PRO A 210 -19.62 -11.21 -1.64
CA PRO A 210 -19.79 -11.44 -0.21
C PRO A 210 -19.06 -10.41 0.68
N TYR A 211 -18.23 -9.55 0.09
CA TYR A 211 -17.36 -8.61 0.80
C TYR A 211 -18.05 -7.32 1.21
N VAL A 212 -19.23 -7.01 0.62
CA VAL A 212 -19.94 -5.73 0.82
C VAL A 212 -20.21 -5.44 2.29
N ARG A 213 -20.74 -6.40 3.04
CA ARG A 213 -21.15 -6.17 4.44
C ARG A 213 -19.97 -5.80 5.32
N LYS A 214 -18.90 -6.61 5.30
CA LYS A 214 -17.70 -6.36 6.11
C LYS A 214 -16.89 -5.17 5.59
N GLY A 215 -16.82 -4.98 4.27
CA GLY A 215 -16.15 -3.83 3.66
C GLY A 215 -16.83 -2.51 4.04
N LYS A 216 -18.17 -2.48 4.06
CA LYS A 216 -18.94 -1.31 4.51
C LYS A 216 -18.71 -1.03 5.99
N GLU A 217 -18.73 -2.05 6.83
CA GLU A 217 -18.44 -1.93 8.27
C GLU A 217 -17.03 -1.36 8.53
N LEU A 218 -16.01 -1.89 7.82
CA LEU A 218 -14.64 -1.37 7.89
C LEU A 218 -14.55 0.08 7.43
N ALA A 219 -15.23 0.43 6.33
CA ALA A 219 -15.25 1.78 5.79
C ALA A 219 -15.89 2.79 6.76
N GLU A 220 -17.07 2.47 7.29
CA GLU A 220 -17.81 3.32 8.23
C GLU A 220 -17.03 3.53 9.53
N TYR A 221 -16.38 2.47 10.03
CA TYR A 221 -15.49 2.62 11.18
C TYR A 221 -14.32 3.55 10.86
N THR A 222 -13.69 3.38 9.69
CA THR A 222 -12.55 4.20 9.27
C THR A 222 -12.96 5.67 9.16
N GLU A 223 -14.06 5.99 8.47
CA GLU A 223 -14.55 7.36 8.34
C GLU A 223 -14.88 8.02 9.69
N LYS A 224 -15.40 7.23 10.64
CA LYS A 224 -15.79 7.74 11.96
C LYS A 224 -14.61 7.92 12.92
N ASN A 225 -13.60 7.05 12.85
CA ASN A 225 -12.56 6.95 13.88
C ASN A 225 -11.17 7.39 13.40
N TYR A 226 -10.97 7.61 12.10
CA TYR A 226 -9.72 8.14 11.56
C TYR A 226 -9.65 9.66 11.70
N ILE A 227 -9.78 10.14 12.94
CA ILE A 227 -9.89 11.57 13.28
C ILE A 227 -8.51 12.21 13.34
N ILE A 228 -7.51 11.47 13.85
CA ILE A 228 -6.13 11.95 13.92
C ILE A 228 -5.50 11.75 12.54
N ASN A 229 -5.35 12.84 11.79
CA ASN A 229 -4.73 12.84 10.46
C ASN A 229 -3.21 13.02 10.56
N ASP A 230 -2.55 12.11 11.26
CA ASP A 230 -1.09 12.05 11.36
C ASP A 230 -0.60 10.60 11.30
N TYR A 231 0.70 10.44 11.45
CA TYR A 231 1.34 9.13 11.40
C TYR A 231 0.95 8.21 12.56
N GLU A 232 0.66 8.75 13.75
CA GLU A 232 0.18 7.92 14.86
C GLU A 232 -1.23 7.40 14.59
N GLY A 233 -2.09 8.25 13.99
CA GLY A 233 -3.39 7.86 13.45
C GLY A 233 -3.29 6.76 12.39
N ASP A 234 -2.29 6.83 11.50
CA ASP A 234 -2.02 5.78 10.51
C ASP A 234 -1.80 4.42 11.18
N LEU A 235 -0.88 4.38 12.16
CA LEU A 235 -0.57 3.15 12.88
C LEU A 235 -1.80 2.61 13.62
N GLN A 236 -2.59 3.49 14.26
CA GLN A 236 -3.83 3.09 14.93
C GLN A 236 -4.82 2.46 13.95
N MET A 237 -5.01 3.06 12.77
CA MET A 237 -5.94 2.56 11.77
C MET A 237 -5.45 1.27 11.11
N ILE A 238 -4.15 1.15 10.82
CA ILE A 238 -3.53 -0.10 10.32
C ILE A 238 -3.74 -1.24 11.33
N ASN A 239 -3.47 -1.00 12.61
CA ASN A 239 -3.67 -2.00 13.66
C ASN A 239 -5.15 -2.38 13.81
N TYR A 240 -6.07 -1.43 13.65
CA TYR A 240 -7.50 -1.72 13.63
C TYR A 240 -7.89 -2.59 12.44
N TRP A 241 -7.47 -2.23 11.22
CA TRP A 241 -7.74 -3.01 10.01
C TRP A 241 -7.19 -4.43 10.14
N ALA A 242 -5.95 -4.58 10.59
CA ALA A 242 -5.34 -5.89 10.79
C ALA A 242 -6.12 -6.74 11.81
N ARG A 243 -6.63 -6.14 12.88
CA ARG A 243 -7.47 -6.84 13.88
C ARG A 243 -8.82 -7.23 13.31
N PHE A 244 -9.49 -6.32 12.61
CA PHE A 244 -10.78 -6.55 11.97
C PHE A 244 -10.73 -7.71 10.97
N LEU A 245 -9.60 -7.86 10.29
CA LEU A 245 -9.34 -8.90 9.29
C LEU A 245 -8.73 -10.19 9.90
N GLY A 246 -8.36 -10.17 11.17
CA GLY A 246 -7.75 -11.31 11.87
C GLY A 246 -6.33 -11.62 11.41
N ILE A 247 -5.56 -10.62 10.97
CA ILE A 247 -4.18 -10.73 10.49
C ILE A 247 -3.18 -9.91 11.32
N SER A 248 -3.55 -9.51 12.55
CA SER A 248 -2.67 -8.72 13.44
C SER A 248 -1.32 -9.38 13.73
N ASN A 249 -1.25 -10.72 13.71
CA ASN A 249 -0.01 -11.46 13.98
C ASN A 249 0.83 -11.72 12.72
N TRP A 250 0.46 -11.14 11.57
CA TRP A 250 1.15 -11.37 10.29
C TRP A 250 2.28 -10.37 10.03
N PHE A 251 2.41 -9.36 10.90
CA PHE A 251 3.53 -8.43 10.93
C PHE A 251 3.70 -7.90 12.36
N LYS A 252 4.85 -7.29 12.62
CA LYS A 252 5.06 -6.45 13.80
C LYS A 252 5.64 -5.11 13.36
N TRP A 253 5.60 -4.15 14.26
CA TRP A 253 6.29 -2.88 14.06
C TRP A 253 7.75 -2.99 14.47
N THR A 254 8.63 -2.37 13.69
CA THR A 254 10.04 -2.15 14.02
C THR A 254 10.40 -0.70 13.75
N GLY A 255 11.46 -0.19 14.37
CA GLY A 255 11.93 1.17 14.13
C GLY A 255 12.26 1.38 12.66
N PHE A 256 11.95 2.57 12.15
CA PHE A 256 12.23 2.92 10.76
C PHE A 256 13.69 2.66 10.42
N GLU A 257 14.63 3.00 11.31
CA GLU A 257 16.07 2.79 11.11
C GLU A 257 16.55 1.33 11.33
N ASP A 258 15.72 0.46 11.92
CA ASP A 258 16.06 -0.92 12.29
C ASP A 258 15.83 -1.90 11.12
N VAL A 259 16.52 -1.69 9.99
CA VAL A 259 16.43 -2.59 8.83
C VAL A 259 17.73 -3.33 8.54
N PRO A 260 17.67 -4.42 7.76
CA PRO A 260 18.86 -5.09 7.28
C PRO A 260 19.81 -4.17 6.50
N GLU A 261 21.11 -4.42 6.61
CA GLU A 261 22.17 -3.65 5.94
C GLU A 261 22.01 -3.61 4.41
N ASN A 262 21.36 -4.62 3.83
CA ASN A 262 21.09 -4.70 2.40
C ASN A 262 19.89 -3.86 1.94
N TYR A 263 19.34 -2.96 2.77
CA TYR A 263 18.22 -2.10 2.39
C TYR A 263 18.46 -1.42 1.05
N LEU A 264 19.66 -0.91 0.75
CA LEU A 264 19.96 -0.27 -0.54
C LEU A 264 19.81 -1.22 -1.75
N GLN A 265 20.02 -2.53 -1.55
CA GLN A 265 19.93 -3.56 -2.58
C GLN A 265 18.48 -4.03 -2.83
N THR A 266 17.55 -3.74 -1.91
CA THR A 266 16.13 -4.06 -2.12
C THR A 266 15.45 -2.93 -2.91
N LEU A 267 15.18 -3.17 -4.20
CA LEU A 267 14.43 -2.31 -5.12
C LEU A 267 13.87 -3.11 -6.28
#